data_AF-A0AAV6KLZ2-F1
#
_entry.id   AF-A0AAV6KLZ2-F1
#
_cell.length_a   1.000
_cell.length_b   1.000
_cell.length_c   1.000
_cell.angle_alpha   90.00
_cell.angle_beta   90.00
_cell.angle_gamma   90.00
#
_symmetry.space_group_name_H-M   'P 1'
#
loop_
_entity.id
_entity.type
_entity.pdbx_description
1 polymer ?
#
loop_
_entity_poly.entity_id
_entity_poly.type
_entity_poly.pdbx_seq_one_letter_code
_entity_poly.pdbx_strand_id
1 'polypeptide(L)'
;MISFCICRYDVALDTNTKGAKHLISFAKKCKELKLLLHISTAYVNGGRQGCIMENPLRMGDNIAREMVLFETPQTFVPALDVENEIKLALVSKKSSAEYALAQMMKNFGIMRANQYGWHSTYAFTKAMGEMMIENLRGDIPVVIIRPGVIESTYREPFPGWIQGNRMLDPVILGYGKGQLTGFPFDPNAVIDVVPVDMVVNASLAAIAKHGGARKSGINVYQTTSSLVNPLVLQEFLRSCYEHFNSMPCLNSNGRPVYVEEFECFNSMDDFSAHLQRDAFKLPGLTTPRKREIMHQYAEHLAGIYKAYSFYSARFDNSNTEDQMECMSEEEKGDFGFNVRSIDWKDYIKNVHIPGVRRHLMKERTMPEINQNSG
;
A
#
# COMPACT_ATOMS: atom_id res chain seq x y z
N MET A 1 -8.59 4.18 -13.54
CA MET A 1 -8.15 4.36 -12.14
C MET A 1 -7.08 3.31 -11.87
N ILE A 2 -5.83 3.72 -11.70
CA ILE A 2 -4.70 2.79 -11.55
C ILE A 2 -4.74 2.28 -10.11
N SER A 3 -5.22 1.06 -9.91
CA SER A 3 -4.94 0.31 -8.69
C SER A 3 -3.43 0.08 -8.66
N PHE A 4 -2.75 0.54 -7.61
CA PHE A 4 -1.28 0.51 -7.49
C PHE A 4 -0.68 -0.91 -7.62
N CYS A 5 -1.50 -1.95 -7.44
CA CYS A 5 -1.05 -3.33 -7.53
C CYS A 5 -0.98 -3.91 -8.95
N ILE A 6 -1.53 -3.24 -9.98
CA ILE A 6 -1.62 -3.82 -11.34
C ILE A 6 -1.19 -2.79 -12.38
N CYS A 7 0.08 -2.44 -12.33
CA CYS A 7 0.72 -1.70 -13.39
C CYS A 7 1.34 -2.68 -14.40
N ARG A 8 1.27 -2.35 -15.69
CA ARG A 8 2.04 -3.09 -16.71
C ARG A 8 3.53 -2.95 -16.36
N TYR A 9 4.31 -4.03 -16.51
CA TYR A 9 5.70 -4.03 -16.07
C TYR A 9 6.54 -2.93 -16.70
N ASP A 10 6.36 -2.72 -18.00
CA ASP A 10 7.05 -1.68 -18.76
C ASP A 10 6.76 -0.27 -18.23
N VAL A 11 5.50 0.02 -17.92
CA VAL A 11 5.09 1.33 -17.36
C VAL A 11 5.63 1.50 -15.94
N ALA A 12 5.59 0.43 -15.15
CA ALA A 12 6.12 0.43 -13.78
C ALA A 12 7.64 0.66 -13.76
N LEU A 13 8.40 -0.01 -14.63
CA LEU A 13 9.83 0.20 -14.81
C LEU A 13 10.15 1.62 -15.29
N ASP A 14 9.41 2.11 -16.31
CA ASP A 14 9.59 3.46 -16.84
C ASP A 14 9.36 4.51 -15.74
N THR A 15 8.34 4.32 -14.90
CA THR A 15 7.94 5.28 -13.86
C THR A 15 8.81 5.19 -12.61
N ASN A 16 8.95 4.00 -12.02
CA ASN A 16 9.56 3.84 -10.70
C ASN A 16 11.07 3.67 -10.78
N THR A 17 11.58 2.96 -11.78
CA THR A 17 13.01 2.62 -11.90
C THR A 17 13.75 3.64 -12.76
N LYS A 18 13.34 3.81 -14.01
CA LYS A 18 13.95 4.80 -14.91
C LYS A 18 13.65 6.22 -14.47
N GLY A 19 12.45 6.50 -13.95
CA GLY A 19 12.13 7.78 -13.34
C GLY A 19 13.09 8.15 -12.22
N ALA A 20 13.39 7.22 -11.30
CA ALA A 20 14.37 7.42 -10.25
C ALA A 20 15.79 7.71 -10.80
N LYS A 21 16.24 6.92 -11.78
CA LYS A 21 17.52 7.14 -12.50
C LYS A 21 17.60 8.53 -13.14
N HIS A 22 16.53 8.97 -13.80
CA HIS A 22 16.47 10.29 -14.43
C HIS A 22 16.46 11.42 -13.41
N LEU A 23 15.72 11.28 -12.31
CA LEU A 23 15.69 12.27 -11.23
C LEU A 23 17.06 12.43 -10.58
N ILE A 24 17.79 11.34 -10.31
CA ILE A 24 19.18 11.43 -9.83
C ILE A 24 20.10 12.12 -10.84
N SER A 25 19.92 11.81 -12.13
CA SER A 25 20.74 12.40 -13.19
C SER A 25 20.47 13.90 -13.34
N PHE A 26 19.23 14.33 -13.10
CA PHE A 26 18.85 15.73 -13.01
C PHE A 26 19.42 16.39 -11.75
N ALA A 27 19.28 15.73 -10.59
CA ALA A 27 19.80 16.19 -9.30
C ALA A 27 21.30 16.49 -9.34
N LYS A 28 22.10 15.66 -10.04
CA LYS A 28 23.54 15.91 -10.26
C LYS A 28 23.87 17.21 -11.00
N LYS A 29 22.91 17.77 -11.75
CA LYS A 29 23.08 19.03 -12.49
C LYS A 29 22.68 20.24 -11.64
N CYS A 30 22.02 20.02 -10.50
CA CYS A 30 21.56 21.08 -9.60
C CYS A 30 22.70 21.50 -8.65
N LYS A 31 23.35 22.64 -8.94
CA LYS A 31 24.52 23.12 -8.17
C LYS A 31 24.23 23.39 -6.68
N GLU A 32 23.03 23.90 -6.38
CA GLU A 32 22.61 24.27 -5.02
C GLU A 32 21.66 23.22 -4.40
N LEU A 33 21.69 21.98 -4.89
CA LEU A 33 20.84 20.92 -4.33
C LEU A 33 21.28 20.60 -2.91
N LYS A 34 20.36 20.76 -1.95
CA LYS A 34 20.60 20.43 -0.53
C LYS A 34 20.31 18.98 -0.19
N LEU A 35 19.27 18.42 -0.80
CA LEU A 35 18.74 17.09 -0.49
C LEU A 35 17.86 16.63 -1.64
N LEU A 36 17.88 15.34 -1.94
CA LEU A 36 16.82 14.69 -2.69
C LEU A 36 15.99 13.79 -1.77
N LEU A 37 14.68 14.01 -1.72
CA LEU A 37 13.75 13.10 -1.05
C LEU A 37 13.06 12.21 -2.09
N HIS A 38 13.08 10.90 -1.86
CA HIS A 38 12.43 9.89 -2.69
C HIS A 38 11.33 9.16 -1.92
N ILE A 39 10.11 9.17 -2.45
CA ILE A 39 8.99 8.38 -1.89
C ILE A 39 9.00 6.99 -2.51
N SER A 40 9.19 5.99 -1.67
CA SER A 40 9.15 4.57 -1.99
C SER A 40 7.96 3.89 -1.30
N THR A 41 8.14 2.69 -0.74
CA THR A 41 7.15 1.94 0.04
C THR A 41 7.86 0.98 1.00
N ALA A 42 7.29 0.68 2.16
CA ALA A 42 7.81 -0.32 3.09
C ALA A 42 7.88 -1.73 2.44
N TYR A 43 6.96 -2.00 1.51
CA TYR A 43 6.87 -3.28 0.80
C TYR A 43 7.99 -3.55 -0.21
N VAL A 44 8.97 -2.65 -0.39
CA VAL A 44 10.21 -2.96 -1.13
C VAL A 44 11.01 -4.08 -0.45
N ASN A 45 10.66 -4.45 0.78
CA ASN A 45 11.23 -5.58 1.48
C ASN A 45 10.81 -6.95 0.90
N GLY A 46 9.84 -6.97 -0.03
CA GLY A 46 9.38 -8.14 -0.78
C GLY A 46 8.84 -9.24 0.12
N GLY A 47 9.37 -10.46 0.02
CA GLY A 47 8.89 -11.60 0.80
C GLY A 47 9.49 -11.79 2.19
N ARG A 48 10.39 -10.90 2.63
CA ARG A 48 11.03 -11.03 3.95
C ARG A 48 9.98 -11.07 5.06
N GLN A 49 10.19 -11.91 6.05
CA GLN A 49 9.30 -12.09 7.21
C GLN A 49 9.96 -11.56 8.48
N GLY A 50 9.16 -11.37 9.54
CA GLY A 50 9.64 -10.87 10.84
C GLY A 50 9.85 -9.35 10.86
N CYS A 51 10.77 -8.88 11.71
CA CYS A 51 11.06 -7.45 11.86
C CYS A 51 11.92 -6.94 10.68
N ILE A 52 11.43 -5.92 9.98
CA ILE A 52 12.03 -5.37 8.77
C ILE A 52 12.67 -4.02 9.08
N MET A 53 14.00 -3.98 9.06
CA MET A 53 14.81 -2.81 9.39
C MET A 53 14.86 -1.78 8.24
N GLU A 54 15.12 -0.52 8.61
CA GLU A 54 15.26 0.64 7.71
C GLU A 54 16.59 0.67 6.95
N ASN A 55 16.97 -0.45 6.34
CA ASN A 55 18.22 -0.55 5.59
C ASN A 55 18.05 -0.11 4.12
N PRO A 56 19.01 0.62 3.55
CA PRO A 56 19.06 0.88 2.10
C PRO A 56 19.20 -0.42 1.31
N LEU A 57 18.53 -0.49 0.15
CA LEU A 57 18.73 -1.57 -0.82
C LEU A 57 19.98 -1.32 -1.66
N ARG A 58 20.70 -2.39 -1.99
CA ARG A 58 21.92 -2.36 -2.81
C ARG A 58 21.66 -2.95 -4.18
N MET A 59 22.44 -2.49 -5.17
CA MET A 59 22.41 -3.10 -6.49
C MET A 59 22.69 -4.60 -6.42
N GLY A 60 21.79 -5.38 -7.03
CA GLY A 60 21.88 -6.83 -7.05
C GLY A 60 21.11 -7.55 -5.94
N ASP A 61 20.51 -6.84 -4.96
CA ASP A 61 19.72 -7.53 -3.92
C ASP A 61 18.63 -8.37 -4.57
N ASN A 62 18.52 -9.60 -4.09
CA ASN A 62 17.59 -10.60 -4.56
C ASN A 62 17.05 -11.33 -3.32
N ILE A 63 15.79 -11.09 -3.01
CA ILE A 63 15.16 -11.62 -1.80
C ILE A 63 15.00 -13.15 -1.90
N ALA A 64 14.70 -13.66 -3.09
CA ALA A 64 14.63 -15.11 -3.30
C ALA A 64 15.98 -15.78 -3.00
N ARG A 65 17.10 -15.10 -3.29
CA ARG A 65 18.43 -15.61 -2.92
C ARG A 65 18.63 -15.65 -1.41
N GLU A 66 18.19 -14.62 -0.69
CA GLU A 66 18.28 -14.60 0.78
C GLU A 66 17.53 -15.78 1.38
N MET A 67 16.29 -16.02 0.93
CA MET A 67 15.45 -17.13 1.40
C MET A 67 16.07 -18.50 1.10
N VAL A 68 16.57 -18.71 -0.12
CA VAL A 68 17.18 -19.99 -0.52
C VAL A 68 18.50 -20.25 0.22
N LEU A 69 19.31 -19.23 0.51
CA LEU A 69 20.54 -19.42 1.28
C LEU A 69 20.30 -19.87 2.73
N PHE A 70 19.11 -19.60 3.30
CA PHE A 70 18.72 -20.15 4.59
C PHE A 70 18.36 -21.65 4.52
N GLU A 71 17.84 -22.12 3.39
CA GLU A 71 17.36 -23.50 3.22
C GLU A 71 18.40 -24.43 2.58
N THR A 72 19.08 -23.98 1.52
CA THR A 72 20.04 -24.74 0.70
C THR A 72 21.21 -23.87 0.24
N PRO A 73 22.33 -23.82 1.00
CA PRO A 73 23.45 -22.90 0.76
C PRO A 73 24.19 -23.05 -0.60
N GLN A 74 23.91 -24.09 -1.37
CA GLN A 74 24.67 -24.47 -2.57
C GLN A 74 23.96 -24.11 -3.89
N THR A 75 22.75 -23.55 -3.85
CA THR A 75 22.00 -23.19 -5.05
C THR A 75 22.42 -21.80 -5.55
N PHE A 76 22.93 -21.71 -6.78
CA PHE A 76 23.27 -20.42 -7.38
C PHE A 76 22.01 -19.69 -7.84
N VAL A 77 21.62 -18.66 -7.09
CA VAL A 77 20.58 -17.71 -7.51
C VAL A 77 21.25 -16.42 -7.99
N PRO A 78 21.07 -16.00 -9.25
CA PRO A 78 21.76 -14.84 -9.79
C PRO A 78 21.31 -13.55 -9.10
N ALA A 79 22.23 -12.59 -9.01
CA ALA A 79 21.91 -11.23 -8.57
C ALA A 79 20.90 -10.58 -9.53
N LEU A 80 20.13 -9.61 -9.03
CA LEU A 80 19.21 -8.84 -9.85
C LEU A 80 19.98 -7.85 -10.74
N ASP A 81 19.87 -8.00 -12.06
CA ASP A 81 20.40 -7.03 -13.02
C ASP A 81 19.27 -6.08 -13.47
N VAL A 82 19.22 -4.90 -12.85
CA VAL A 82 18.21 -3.87 -13.10
C VAL A 82 18.26 -3.36 -14.55
N GLU A 83 19.45 -3.21 -15.14
CA GLU A 83 19.58 -2.73 -16.51
C GLU A 83 19.11 -3.80 -17.52
N ASN A 84 19.34 -5.08 -17.22
CA ASN A 84 18.78 -6.17 -18.00
C ASN A 84 17.26 -6.24 -17.90
N GLU A 85 16.66 -6.06 -16.71
CA GLU A 85 15.19 -6.00 -16.57
C GLU A 85 14.58 -4.90 -17.46
N ILE A 86 15.21 -3.71 -17.49
CA ILE A 86 14.78 -2.61 -18.34
C ILE A 86 14.86 -3.02 -19.83
N LYS A 87 15.95 -3.65 -20.26
CA LYS A 87 16.10 -4.11 -21.66
C LYS A 87 15.08 -5.18 -22.02
N LEU A 88 14.84 -6.15 -21.14
CA LEU A 88 13.87 -7.22 -21.35
C LEU A 88 12.46 -6.65 -21.58
N ALA A 89 12.01 -5.72 -20.72
CA ALA A 89 10.70 -5.10 -20.88
C ALA A 89 10.55 -4.29 -22.19
N LEU A 90 11.64 -3.67 -22.67
CA LEU A 90 11.65 -2.95 -23.94
C LEU A 90 11.53 -3.86 -25.17
N VAL A 91 12.17 -5.03 -25.14
CA VAL A 91 12.09 -6.01 -26.24
C VAL A 91 10.68 -6.60 -26.31
N SER A 92 10.07 -6.91 -25.16
CA SER A 92 8.71 -7.46 -25.08
C SER A 92 7.61 -6.52 -25.59
N LYS A 93 7.85 -5.19 -25.65
CA LYS A 93 6.90 -4.20 -26.20
C LYS A 93 6.65 -4.33 -27.70
N LYS A 94 7.62 -4.81 -28.47
CA LYS A 94 7.62 -4.69 -29.95
C LYS A 94 6.81 -5.75 -30.68
N SER A 95 6.21 -6.71 -29.99
CA SER A 95 5.74 -7.97 -30.60
C SER A 95 4.25 -8.27 -30.51
N SER A 96 3.36 -7.34 -30.11
CA SER A 96 1.94 -7.69 -29.85
C SER A 96 0.92 -6.58 -30.06
N ALA A 97 -0.33 -6.97 -30.37
CA ALA A 97 -1.50 -6.10 -30.40
C ALA A 97 -1.77 -5.48 -29.01
N GLU A 98 -2.21 -4.21 -28.97
CA GLU A 98 -2.18 -3.35 -27.76
C GLU A 98 -2.87 -3.94 -26.51
N TYR A 99 -4.03 -4.59 -26.66
CA TYR A 99 -4.76 -5.18 -25.52
C TYR A 99 -4.08 -6.44 -24.98
N ALA A 100 -3.68 -7.35 -25.86
CA ALA A 100 -2.96 -8.57 -25.47
C ALA A 100 -1.63 -8.23 -24.80
N LEU A 101 -0.94 -7.19 -25.30
CA LEU A 101 0.29 -6.67 -24.72
C LEU A 101 0.08 -6.19 -23.27
N ALA A 102 -1.04 -5.49 -22.99
CA ALA A 102 -1.30 -4.98 -21.64
C ALA A 102 -1.45 -6.11 -20.61
N GLN A 103 -2.19 -7.18 -20.92
CA GLN A 103 -2.35 -8.31 -20.00
C GLN A 103 -1.05 -9.13 -19.89
N MET A 104 -0.36 -9.35 -21.01
CA MET A 104 0.95 -9.99 -21.03
C MET A 104 1.94 -9.26 -20.13
N MET A 105 1.99 -7.92 -20.19
CA MET A 105 2.92 -7.12 -19.38
C MET A 105 2.58 -7.06 -17.90
N LYS A 106 1.31 -7.22 -17.53
CA LYS A 106 0.92 -7.40 -16.13
C LYS A 106 1.43 -8.74 -15.60
N ASN A 107 1.14 -9.83 -16.31
CA ASN A 107 1.54 -11.18 -15.92
C ASN A 107 3.07 -11.32 -15.89
N PHE A 108 3.76 -10.76 -16.88
CA PHE A 108 5.22 -10.77 -16.95
C PHE A 108 5.84 -10.03 -15.77
N GLY A 109 5.31 -8.87 -15.38
CA GLY A 109 5.79 -8.13 -14.21
C GLY A 109 5.66 -8.94 -12.91
N ILE A 110 4.53 -9.61 -12.71
CA ILE A 110 4.30 -10.47 -11.54
C ILE A 110 5.27 -11.65 -11.55
N MET A 111 5.46 -12.30 -12.71
CA MET A 111 6.41 -13.40 -12.87
C MET A 111 7.85 -12.97 -12.53
N ARG A 112 8.29 -11.81 -13.03
CA ARG A 112 9.62 -11.26 -12.71
C ARG A 112 9.74 -10.91 -11.22
N ALA A 113 8.75 -10.24 -10.65
CA ALA A 113 8.75 -9.91 -9.22
C ALA A 113 8.90 -11.17 -8.35
N ASN A 114 8.06 -12.20 -8.60
CA ASN A 114 8.11 -13.46 -7.86
C ASN A 114 9.46 -14.17 -8.01
N GLN A 115 10.05 -14.15 -9.21
CA GLN A 115 11.37 -14.75 -9.46
C GLN A 115 12.48 -14.18 -8.57
N TYR A 116 12.40 -12.89 -8.21
CA TYR A 116 13.38 -12.23 -7.35
C TYR A 116 12.91 -12.08 -5.89
N GLY A 117 11.75 -12.64 -5.54
CA GLY A 117 11.22 -12.64 -4.17
C GLY A 117 10.40 -11.42 -3.77
N TRP A 118 9.83 -10.69 -4.73
CA TRP A 118 8.84 -9.63 -4.49
C TRP A 118 7.43 -10.09 -4.84
N HIS A 119 6.45 -9.68 -4.03
CA HIS A 119 5.04 -10.07 -4.19
C HIS A 119 4.28 -9.29 -5.27
N SER A 120 4.80 -8.14 -5.71
CA SER A 120 4.14 -7.32 -6.72
C SER A 120 5.12 -6.60 -7.63
N THR A 121 4.71 -6.37 -8.87
CA THR A 121 5.42 -5.54 -9.85
C THR A 121 5.73 -4.14 -9.31
N TYR A 122 4.80 -3.58 -8.53
CA TYR A 122 4.95 -2.24 -7.94
C TYR A 122 6.10 -2.19 -6.93
N ALA A 123 6.07 -3.06 -5.92
CA ALA A 123 7.12 -3.14 -4.91
C ALA A 123 8.48 -3.47 -5.54
N PHE A 124 8.49 -4.39 -6.50
CA PHE A 124 9.70 -4.78 -7.23
C PHE A 124 10.33 -3.61 -7.99
N THR A 125 9.53 -2.84 -8.74
CA THR A 125 10.05 -1.70 -9.52
C THR A 125 10.43 -0.50 -8.64
N LYS A 126 9.79 -0.33 -7.49
CA LYS A 126 10.20 0.62 -6.45
C LYS A 126 11.54 0.24 -5.83
N ALA A 127 11.73 -1.04 -5.49
CA ALA A 127 12.99 -1.57 -5.00
C ALA A 127 14.13 -1.32 -6.01
N MET A 128 13.91 -1.63 -7.28
CA MET A 128 14.87 -1.30 -8.36
C MET A 128 15.14 0.20 -8.47
N GLY A 129 14.13 1.06 -8.25
CA GLY A 129 14.32 2.51 -8.20
C GLY A 129 15.25 2.95 -7.08
N GLU A 130 15.11 2.38 -5.88
CA GLU A 130 16.01 2.64 -4.75
C GLU A 130 17.45 2.18 -5.04
N MET A 131 17.61 0.98 -5.60
CA MET A 131 18.93 0.45 -5.99
C MET A 131 19.63 1.37 -7.00
N MET A 132 18.87 1.90 -7.97
CA MET A 132 19.40 2.86 -8.94
C MET A 132 19.81 4.16 -8.27
N ILE A 133 19.04 4.65 -7.29
CA ILE A 133 19.40 5.84 -6.52
C ILE A 133 20.68 5.60 -5.72
N GLU A 134 20.78 4.49 -5.00
CA GLU A 134 21.93 4.14 -4.18
C GLU A 134 23.22 4.07 -5.01
N ASN A 135 23.17 3.36 -6.13
CA ASN A 135 24.32 3.18 -7.00
C ASN A 135 24.73 4.47 -7.74
N LEU A 136 23.77 5.33 -8.09
CA LEU A 136 24.03 6.48 -8.95
C LEU A 136 24.17 7.80 -8.21
N ARG A 137 23.73 7.95 -6.95
CA ARG A 137 23.68 9.27 -6.28
C ARG A 137 25.02 10.02 -6.20
N GLY A 138 26.15 9.32 -6.14
CA GLY A 138 27.43 9.96 -5.75
C GLY A 138 27.26 10.68 -4.41
N ASP A 139 27.81 11.88 -4.24
CA ASP A 139 27.77 12.55 -2.94
C ASP A 139 26.42 13.20 -2.57
N ILE A 140 25.40 13.14 -3.44
CA ILE A 140 24.09 13.76 -3.20
C ILE A 140 23.47 13.17 -1.91
N PRO A 141 23.11 14.01 -0.93
CA PRO A 141 22.31 13.59 0.22
C PRO A 141 20.94 13.10 -0.22
N VAL A 142 20.53 11.93 0.24
CA VAL A 142 19.24 11.33 -0.10
C VAL A 142 18.48 10.94 1.16
N VAL A 143 17.19 11.23 1.16
CA VAL A 143 16.21 10.67 2.10
C VAL A 143 15.26 9.77 1.31
N ILE A 144 15.04 8.55 1.79
CA ILE A 144 14.04 7.62 1.26
C ILE A 144 12.94 7.47 2.30
N ILE A 145 11.71 7.83 1.94
CA ILE A 145 10.53 7.59 2.78
C ILE A 145 9.81 6.34 2.26
N ARG A 146 9.61 5.37 3.15
CA ARG A 146 8.95 4.08 2.89
C ARG A 146 7.65 4.00 3.69
N PRO A 147 6.53 4.52 3.16
CA PRO A 147 5.24 4.38 3.82
C PRO A 147 4.69 2.96 3.74
N GLY A 148 3.89 2.61 4.76
CA GLY A 148 2.95 1.50 4.71
C GLY A 148 1.79 1.74 3.73
N VAL A 149 0.66 1.07 3.95
CA VAL A 149 -0.58 1.32 3.21
C VAL A 149 -1.13 2.69 3.59
N ILE A 150 -1.03 3.63 2.65
CA ILE A 150 -1.53 4.98 2.85
C ILE A 150 -3.04 5.01 2.74
N GLU A 151 -3.70 5.46 3.80
CA GLU A 151 -5.14 5.71 3.83
C GLU A 151 -5.45 7.19 4.12
N SER A 152 -6.72 7.51 4.33
CA SER A 152 -7.21 8.89 4.47
C SER A 152 -6.49 9.66 5.57
N THR A 153 -6.51 10.98 5.50
CA THR A 153 -5.89 11.84 6.51
C THR A 153 -6.47 11.61 7.90
N TYR A 154 -5.60 11.74 8.90
CA TYR A 154 -5.98 11.70 10.30
C TYR A 154 -6.52 13.07 10.75
N ARG A 155 -5.77 14.14 10.45
CA ARG A 155 -6.03 15.51 10.89
C ARG A 155 -6.04 16.52 9.73
N GLU A 156 -5.05 16.51 8.87
CA GLU A 156 -4.81 17.60 7.90
C GLU A 156 -4.91 17.15 6.44
N PRO A 157 -5.47 17.95 5.51
CA PRO A 157 -6.05 19.28 5.72
C PRO A 157 -7.39 19.27 6.48
N PHE A 158 -8.04 18.10 6.56
CA PHE A 158 -9.17 17.81 7.45
C PHE A 158 -9.28 16.28 7.58
N PRO A 159 -9.90 15.74 8.64
CA PRO A 159 -10.01 14.29 8.84
C PRO A 159 -10.80 13.58 7.73
N GLY A 160 -10.30 12.43 7.29
CA GLY A 160 -10.96 11.57 6.31
C GLY A 160 -10.80 12.02 4.85
N TRP A 161 -9.93 13.00 4.57
CA TRP A 161 -9.62 13.37 3.19
C TRP A 161 -8.88 12.23 2.50
N ILE A 162 -9.38 11.83 1.33
CA ILE A 162 -8.76 10.82 0.48
C ILE A 162 -9.08 11.12 -0.98
N GLN A 163 -8.15 10.79 -1.87
CA GLN A 163 -8.35 10.90 -3.30
C GLN A 163 -8.21 9.53 -3.97
N GLY A 164 -9.28 9.11 -4.64
CA GLY A 164 -9.34 7.84 -5.37
C GLY A 164 -9.55 6.62 -4.47
N ASN A 165 -9.92 5.51 -5.08
CA ASN A 165 -10.14 4.22 -4.42
C ASN A 165 -8.76 3.56 -4.16
N ARG A 166 -8.33 3.49 -2.90
CA ARG A 166 -7.01 3.01 -2.46
C ARG A 166 -7.01 1.51 -2.15
N MET A 167 -6.10 1.03 -1.31
CA MET A 167 -5.81 -0.40 -1.20
C MET A 167 -6.92 -1.14 -0.45
N LEU A 168 -7.34 -0.65 0.72
CA LEU A 168 -8.40 -1.30 1.51
C LEU A 168 -9.81 -0.91 1.03
N ASP A 169 -9.95 0.29 0.49
CA ASP A 169 -11.23 0.87 0.06
C ASP A 169 -12.12 -0.06 -0.81
N PRO A 170 -11.62 -0.83 -1.81
CA PRO A 170 -12.45 -1.74 -2.59
C PRO A 170 -13.12 -2.82 -1.74
N VAL A 171 -12.40 -3.32 -0.73
CA VAL A 171 -12.91 -4.35 0.20
C VAL A 171 -13.92 -3.72 1.14
N ILE A 172 -13.60 -2.56 1.73
CA ILE A 172 -14.49 -1.79 2.62
C ILE A 172 -15.81 -1.46 1.90
N LEU A 173 -15.73 -0.93 0.67
CA LEU A 173 -16.88 -0.53 -0.13
C LEU A 173 -17.68 -1.72 -0.65
N GLY A 174 -17.01 -2.80 -1.05
CA GLY A 174 -17.65 -4.05 -1.44
C GLY A 174 -18.43 -4.64 -0.27
N TYR A 175 -17.82 -4.64 0.92
CA TYR A 175 -18.45 -5.10 2.14
C TYR A 175 -19.66 -4.25 2.54
N GLY A 176 -19.49 -2.95 2.69
CA GLY A 176 -20.58 -2.05 3.10
C GLY A 176 -21.79 -2.05 2.15
N LYS A 177 -21.59 -2.38 0.87
CA LYS A 177 -22.66 -2.54 -0.12
C LYS A 177 -23.31 -3.93 -0.14
N GLY A 178 -22.88 -4.85 0.73
CA GLY A 178 -23.32 -6.25 0.73
C GLY A 178 -22.89 -7.00 -0.54
N GLN A 179 -21.85 -6.53 -1.23
CA GLN A 179 -21.34 -7.10 -2.48
C GLN A 179 -20.16 -8.06 -2.26
N LEU A 180 -19.56 -8.01 -1.07
CA LEU A 180 -18.47 -8.87 -0.64
C LEU A 180 -18.73 -9.27 0.81
N THR A 181 -19.09 -10.53 1.05
CA THR A 181 -19.49 -11.05 2.37
C THR A 181 -18.34 -11.69 3.14
N GLY A 182 -17.22 -11.94 2.47
CA GLY A 182 -15.98 -12.43 3.09
C GLY A 182 -14.79 -12.33 2.16
N PHE A 183 -13.62 -12.75 2.64
CA PHE A 183 -12.35 -12.66 1.90
C PHE A 183 -11.30 -13.63 2.45
N PRO A 184 -10.29 -14.05 1.65
CA PRO A 184 -9.23 -14.91 2.16
C PRO A 184 -8.15 -14.11 2.88
N PHE A 185 -7.98 -14.36 4.17
CA PHE A 185 -6.98 -13.73 5.01
C PHE A 185 -6.68 -14.51 6.30
N ASP A 186 -5.54 -14.23 6.94
CA ASP A 186 -5.30 -14.65 8.32
C ASP A 186 -5.91 -13.61 9.28
N PRO A 187 -6.85 -13.98 10.16
CA PRO A 187 -7.50 -13.03 11.06
C PRO A 187 -6.52 -12.34 12.03
N ASN A 188 -5.38 -12.97 12.30
CA ASN A 188 -4.33 -12.44 13.16
C ASN A 188 -3.25 -11.67 12.38
N ALA A 189 -3.36 -11.57 11.05
CA ALA A 189 -2.46 -10.74 10.26
C ALA A 189 -2.59 -9.27 10.69
N VAL A 190 -1.48 -8.55 10.65
CA VAL A 190 -1.47 -7.10 10.90
C VAL A 190 -1.31 -6.40 9.57
N ILE A 191 -2.19 -5.44 9.31
CA ILE A 191 -2.06 -4.55 8.15
C ILE A 191 -1.26 -3.33 8.60
N ASP A 192 -0.25 -2.95 7.82
CA ASP A 192 0.48 -1.72 8.06
C ASP A 192 -0.25 -0.54 7.40
N VAL A 193 -1.09 0.14 8.16
CA VAL A 193 -1.83 1.32 7.69
C VAL A 193 -1.19 2.59 8.23
N VAL A 194 -1.14 3.65 7.42
CA VAL A 194 -0.67 4.97 7.84
C VAL A 194 -1.52 6.08 7.20
N PRO A 195 -1.99 7.08 7.97
CA PRO A 195 -2.65 8.25 7.40
C PRO A 195 -1.71 9.07 6.51
N VAL A 196 -2.22 9.55 5.35
CA VAL A 196 -1.38 10.27 4.36
C VAL A 196 -0.72 11.54 4.91
N ASP A 197 -1.38 12.26 5.81
CA ASP A 197 -0.84 13.46 6.45
C ASP A 197 0.35 13.14 7.35
N MET A 198 0.32 12.03 8.09
CA MET A 198 1.48 11.60 8.87
C MET A 198 2.69 11.29 7.97
N VAL A 199 2.48 10.67 6.80
CA VAL A 199 3.55 10.42 5.82
C VAL A 199 4.14 11.73 5.29
N VAL A 200 3.28 12.70 4.95
CA VAL A 200 3.70 14.02 4.47
C VAL A 200 4.50 14.74 5.55
N ASN A 201 4.02 14.74 6.79
CA ASN A 201 4.66 15.46 7.88
C ASN A 201 6.01 14.84 8.26
N ALA A 202 6.11 13.50 8.31
CA ALA A 202 7.40 12.81 8.47
C ALA A 202 8.38 13.15 7.33
N SER A 203 7.88 13.25 6.09
CA SER A 203 8.70 13.64 4.93
C SER A 203 9.24 15.07 5.06
N LEU A 204 8.37 16.03 5.45
CA LEU A 204 8.75 17.43 5.65
C LEU A 204 9.75 17.57 6.78
N ALA A 205 9.54 16.88 7.89
CA ALA A 205 10.49 16.84 8.98
C ALA A 205 11.84 16.26 8.54
N ALA A 206 11.85 15.24 7.68
CA ALA A 206 13.10 14.62 7.22
C ALA A 206 13.86 15.56 6.29
N ILE A 207 13.13 16.33 5.47
CA ILE A 207 13.68 17.43 4.67
C ILE A 207 14.32 18.48 5.57
N ALA A 208 13.64 18.91 6.63
CA ALA A 208 14.17 19.90 7.57
C ALA A 208 15.46 19.40 8.24
N LYS A 209 15.45 18.17 8.78
CA LYS A 209 16.60 17.55 9.46
C LYS A 209 17.84 17.43 8.56
N HIS A 210 17.67 16.88 7.36
CA HIS A 210 18.79 16.54 6.48
C HIS A 210 19.19 17.65 5.51
N GLY A 211 18.24 18.50 5.12
CA GLY A 211 18.47 19.61 4.18
C GLY A 211 19.38 20.70 4.74
N GLY A 212 19.41 20.87 6.07
CA GLY A 212 20.34 21.79 6.75
C GLY A 212 21.77 21.22 6.82
N ALA A 213 21.90 19.93 7.17
CA ALA A 213 23.19 19.29 7.42
C ALA A 213 24.01 19.03 6.15
N ARG A 214 23.35 18.83 4.99
CA ARG A 214 23.97 18.49 3.69
C ARG A 214 24.96 17.32 3.77
N LYS A 215 24.78 16.41 4.73
CA LYS A 215 25.65 15.25 4.92
C LYS A 215 25.39 14.24 3.81
N SER A 216 26.45 13.85 3.10
CA SER A 216 26.34 12.80 2.08
C SER A 216 25.90 11.47 2.71
N GLY A 217 25.07 10.72 2.00
CA GLY A 217 24.54 9.43 2.45
C GLY A 217 23.07 9.23 2.10
N ILE A 218 22.55 8.08 2.51
CA ILE A 218 21.13 7.73 2.42
C ILE A 218 20.60 7.54 3.84
N ASN A 219 19.50 8.23 4.14
CA ASN A 219 18.70 7.98 5.34
C ASN A 219 17.36 7.40 4.90
N VAL A 220 16.97 6.29 5.50
CA VAL A 220 15.70 5.60 5.20
C VAL A 220 14.77 5.77 6.40
N TYR A 221 13.54 6.17 6.12
CA TYR A 221 12.48 6.32 7.11
C TYR A 221 11.27 5.48 6.71
N GLN A 222 10.90 4.51 7.54
CA GLN A 222 9.66 3.77 7.44
C GLN A 222 8.57 4.53 8.18
N THR A 223 7.55 4.97 7.43
CA THR A 223 6.35 5.62 7.98
C THR A 223 5.27 4.56 8.05
N THR A 224 5.37 3.75 9.11
CA THR A 224 4.67 2.49 9.27
C THR A 224 4.15 2.35 10.69
N SER A 225 3.08 1.57 10.87
CA SER A 225 2.45 1.37 12.18
C SER A 225 2.59 -0.05 12.73
N SER A 226 2.88 -1.05 11.90
CA SER A 226 2.71 -2.47 12.25
C SER A 226 3.53 -2.95 13.46
N LEU A 227 4.74 -2.42 13.69
CA LEU A 227 5.56 -2.83 14.83
C LEU A 227 5.11 -2.17 16.15
N VAL A 228 4.61 -0.93 16.05
CA VAL A 228 4.48 -0.03 17.22
C VAL A 228 3.05 0.27 17.63
N ASN A 229 2.11 0.14 16.70
CA ASN A 229 0.68 0.27 16.90
C ASN A 229 -0.05 -0.67 15.93
N PRO A 230 0.03 -2.00 16.13
CA PRO A 230 -0.45 -2.99 15.17
C PRO A 230 -1.97 -2.93 14.98
N LEU A 231 -2.42 -2.78 13.73
CA LEU A 231 -3.81 -2.97 13.34
C LEU A 231 -4.05 -4.41 12.89
N VAL A 232 -4.62 -5.22 13.78
CA VAL A 232 -5.00 -6.61 13.48
C VAL A 232 -6.20 -6.64 12.53
N LEU A 233 -6.14 -7.50 11.51
CA LEU A 233 -7.13 -7.54 10.42
C LEU A 233 -8.55 -7.89 10.92
N GLN A 234 -8.68 -8.79 11.90
CA GLN A 234 -9.97 -9.06 12.55
C GLN A 234 -10.54 -7.81 13.24
N GLU A 235 -9.71 -7.01 13.90
CA GLU A 235 -10.11 -5.77 14.58
C GLU A 235 -10.52 -4.67 13.60
N PHE A 236 -9.81 -4.59 12.47
CA PHE A 236 -10.19 -3.73 11.35
C PHE A 236 -11.57 -4.10 10.81
N LEU A 237 -11.82 -5.39 10.53
CA LEU A 237 -13.10 -5.87 10.01
C LEU A 237 -14.25 -5.69 11.00
N ARG A 238 -13.98 -5.90 12.31
CA ARG A 238 -14.93 -5.60 13.37
C ARG A 238 -15.33 -4.13 13.38
N SER A 239 -14.36 -3.23 13.24
CA SER A 239 -14.61 -1.78 13.16
C SER A 239 -15.44 -1.41 11.92
N CYS A 240 -15.18 -2.06 10.77
CA CYS A 240 -16.01 -1.93 9.57
C CYS A 240 -17.44 -2.42 9.79
N TYR A 241 -17.63 -3.59 10.42
CA TYR A 241 -18.95 -4.14 10.74
C TYR A 241 -19.74 -3.19 11.65
N GLU A 242 -19.12 -2.73 12.74
CA GLU A 242 -19.75 -1.76 13.66
C GLU A 242 -20.16 -0.46 12.93
N HIS A 243 -19.31 0.05 12.02
CA HIS A 243 -19.66 1.21 11.21
C HIS A 243 -20.90 0.95 10.36
N PHE A 244 -20.88 -0.08 9.51
CA PHE A 244 -21.96 -0.33 8.55
C PHE A 244 -23.26 -0.79 9.19
N ASN A 245 -23.21 -1.39 10.38
CA ASN A 245 -24.42 -1.70 11.13
C ASN A 245 -25.05 -0.43 11.74
N SER A 246 -24.23 0.53 12.19
CA SER A 246 -24.71 1.81 12.72
C SER A 246 -25.14 2.80 11.63
N MET A 247 -24.43 2.84 10.51
CA MET A 247 -24.67 3.73 9.38
C MET A 247 -24.60 2.92 8.07
N PRO A 248 -25.66 2.19 7.71
CA PRO A 248 -25.66 1.35 6.52
C PRO A 248 -25.47 2.16 5.23
N CYS A 249 -24.89 1.51 4.21
CA CYS A 249 -24.91 2.05 2.86
C CYS A 249 -26.35 2.00 2.31
N LEU A 250 -26.64 2.87 1.35
CA LEU A 250 -27.92 2.84 0.65
C LEU A 250 -27.78 2.11 -0.69
N ASN A 251 -28.75 1.27 -1.01
CA ASN A 251 -28.84 0.67 -2.34
C ASN A 251 -29.40 1.67 -3.37
N SER A 252 -29.51 1.24 -4.63
CA SER A 252 -30.03 2.08 -5.71
C SER A 252 -31.45 2.62 -5.49
N ASN A 253 -32.23 1.99 -4.59
CA ASN A 253 -33.60 2.36 -4.25
C ASN A 253 -33.65 3.19 -2.95
N GLY A 254 -32.51 3.63 -2.43
CA GLY A 254 -32.42 4.40 -1.18
C GLY A 254 -32.69 3.60 0.09
N ARG A 255 -32.72 2.26 0.02
CA ARG A 255 -32.93 1.42 1.21
C ARG A 255 -31.60 1.04 1.87
N PRO A 256 -31.54 0.99 3.21
CA PRO A 256 -30.38 0.48 3.94
C PRO A 256 -29.97 -0.93 3.50
N VAL A 257 -28.66 -1.13 3.36
CA VAL A 257 -28.03 -2.44 3.20
C VAL A 257 -27.43 -2.84 4.55
N TYR A 258 -28.00 -3.88 5.16
CA TYR A 258 -27.46 -4.47 6.37
C TYR A 258 -26.46 -5.57 5.99
N VAL A 259 -25.32 -5.56 6.67
CA VAL A 259 -24.22 -6.51 6.46
C VAL A 259 -24.12 -7.44 7.65
N GLU A 260 -23.73 -8.69 7.40
CA GLU A 260 -23.38 -9.65 8.44
C GLU A 260 -21.90 -9.51 8.81
N GLU A 261 -21.44 -10.23 9.84
CA GLU A 261 -20.00 -10.30 10.14
C GLU A 261 -19.23 -10.85 8.93
N PHE A 262 -18.05 -10.29 8.69
CA PHE A 262 -17.27 -10.60 7.49
C PHE A 262 -16.63 -11.99 7.59
N GLU A 263 -16.93 -12.86 6.62
CA GLU A 263 -16.42 -14.23 6.63
C GLU A 263 -14.93 -14.29 6.27
N CYS A 264 -14.20 -15.17 6.97
CA CYS A 264 -12.76 -15.39 6.80
C CYS A 264 -12.51 -16.73 6.12
N PHE A 265 -11.70 -16.75 5.06
CA PHE A 265 -11.33 -17.98 4.35
C PHE A 265 -9.83 -18.25 4.42
N ASN A 266 -9.45 -19.49 4.72
CA ASN A 266 -8.04 -19.89 4.82
C ASN A 266 -7.41 -20.21 3.45
N SER A 267 -8.22 -20.36 2.41
CA SER A 267 -7.75 -20.68 1.06
C SER A 267 -8.54 -19.93 -0.01
N MET A 268 -7.92 -19.78 -1.18
CA MET A 268 -8.59 -19.24 -2.37
C MET A 268 -9.72 -20.16 -2.86
N ASP A 269 -9.55 -21.48 -2.72
CA ASP A 269 -10.54 -22.46 -3.18
C ASP A 269 -11.83 -22.36 -2.36
N ASP A 270 -11.71 -22.23 -1.03
CA ASP A 270 -12.85 -22.02 -0.14
C ASP A 270 -13.57 -20.71 -0.45
N PHE A 271 -12.80 -19.65 -0.72
CA PHE A 271 -13.34 -18.35 -1.09
C PHE A 271 -14.06 -18.37 -2.44
N SER A 272 -13.48 -19.01 -3.46
CA SER A 272 -14.13 -19.16 -4.78
C SER A 272 -15.41 -20.00 -4.67
N ALA A 273 -15.41 -21.07 -3.87
CA ALA A 273 -16.61 -21.85 -3.59
C ALA A 273 -17.68 -21.03 -2.87
N HIS A 274 -17.27 -20.14 -1.94
CA HIS A 274 -18.16 -19.21 -1.27
C HIS A 274 -18.83 -18.23 -2.24
N LEU A 275 -18.03 -17.57 -3.10
CA LEU A 275 -18.56 -16.66 -4.12
C LEU A 275 -19.58 -17.36 -5.03
N GLN A 276 -19.33 -18.61 -5.43
CA GLN A 276 -20.26 -19.39 -6.23
C GLN A 276 -21.60 -19.65 -5.52
N ARG A 277 -21.60 -19.87 -4.19
CA ARG A 277 -22.83 -20.03 -3.39
C ARG A 277 -23.57 -18.71 -3.20
N ASP A 278 -22.84 -17.63 -2.93
CA ASP A 278 -23.41 -16.31 -2.61
C ASP A 278 -23.88 -15.53 -3.85
N ALA A 279 -23.59 -16.02 -5.06
CA ALA A 279 -24.11 -15.51 -6.33
C ALA A 279 -25.62 -15.19 -6.30
N PHE A 280 -26.39 -15.94 -5.52
CA PHE A 280 -27.84 -15.83 -5.46
C PHE A 280 -28.34 -14.83 -4.41
N LYS A 281 -27.49 -14.34 -3.50
CA LYS A 281 -27.87 -13.49 -2.37
C LYS A 281 -27.56 -11.99 -2.54
N LEU A 282 -26.79 -11.63 -3.58
CA LEU A 282 -26.28 -10.26 -3.77
C LEU A 282 -27.39 -9.21 -3.99
N PRO A 283 -27.58 -8.25 -3.05
CA PRO A 283 -28.61 -7.21 -3.18
C PRO A 283 -28.32 -6.27 -4.36
N GLY A 284 -29.33 -5.99 -5.20
CA GLY A 284 -29.26 -4.97 -6.26
C GLY A 284 -28.50 -5.35 -7.54
N LEU A 285 -27.90 -6.55 -7.63
CA LEU A 285 -27.28 -7.07 -8.85
C LEU A 285 -28.26 -7.96 -9.62
N THR A 286 -29.15 -7.32 -10.38
CA THR A 286 -30.32 -7.99 -11.00
C THR A 286 -30.01 -8.90 -12.18
N THR A 287 -28.80 -8.85 -12.77
CA THR A 287 -28.47 -9.65 -13.95
C THR A 287 -27.33 -10.65 -13.69
N PRO A 288 -27.42 -11.88 -14.22
CA PRO A 288 -26.35 -12.88 -14.13
C PRO A 288 -24.98 -12.34 -14.55
N ARG A 289 -24.93 -11.54 -15.63
CA ARG A 289 -23.69 -10.94 -16.13
C ARG A 289 -23.02 -9.98 -15.14
N LYS A 290 -23.79 -9.16 -14.41
CA LYS A 290 -23.23 -8.24 -13.42
C LYS A 290 -22.67 -9.00 -12.21
N ARG A 291 -23.31 -10.10 -11.82
CA ARG A 291 -22.83 -10.98 -10.75
C ARG A 291 -21.53 -11.65 -11.11
N GLU A 292 -21.44 -12.20 -12.32
CA GLU A 292 -20.21 -12.80 -12.84
C GLU A 292 -19.03 -11.82 -12.83
N ILE A 293 -19.26 -10.58 -13.30
CA ILE A 293 -18.24 -9.52 -13.27
C ILE A 293 -17.79 -9.22 -11.83
N MET A 294 -18.72 -9.18 -10.88
CA MET A 294 -18.39 -8.94 -9.47
C MET A 294 -17.61 -10.09 -8.84
N HIS A 295 -17.94 -11.34 -9.18
CA HIS A 295 -17.19 -12.51 -8.73
C HIS A 295 -15.75 -12.48 -9.26
N GLN A 296 -15.59 -12.30 -10.57
CA GLN A 296 -14.27 -12.16 -11.19
C GLN A 296 -13.49 -11.02 -10.56
N TYR A 297 -14.16 -9.91 -10.23
CA TYR A 297 -13.53 -8.79 -9.54
C TYR A 297 -13.11 -9.14 -8.09
N ALA A 298 -13.93 -9.88 -7.34
CA ALA A 298 -13.62 -10.32 -5.99
C ALA A 298 -12.46 -11.33 -5.95
N GLU A 299 -12.48 -12.35 -6.84
CA GLU A 299 -11.36 -13.29 -7.01
C GLU A 299 -10.08 -12.56 -7.42
N HIS A 300 -10.22 -11.56 -8.29
CA HIS A 300 -9.10 -10.74 -8.71
C HIS A 300 -8.49 -9.94 -7.55
N LEU A 301 -9.32 -9.29 -6.72
CA LEU A 301 -8.84 -8.61 -5.51
C LEU A 301 -8.17 -9.58 -4.54
N ALA A 302 -8.77 -10.75 -4.32
CA ALA A 302 -8.21 -11.79 -3.46
C ALA A 302 -6.83 -12.26 -3.94
N GLY A 303 -6.66 -12.46 -5.25
CA GLY A 303 -5.36 -12.80 -5.84
C GLY A 303 -4.29 -11.71 -5.62
N ILE A 304 -4.67 -10.43 -5.68
CA ILE A 304 -3.76 -9.30 -5.41
C ILE A 304 -3.37 -9.25 -3.93
N TYR A 305 -4.35 -9.37 -3.04
CA TYR A 305 -4.16 -9.15 -1.62
C TYR A 305 -3.64 -10.37 -0.87
N LYS A 306 -3.72 -11.57 -1.46
CA LYS A 306 -3.19 -12.81 -0.89
C LYS A 306 -1.80 -12.66 -0.27
N ALA A 307 -0.87 -12.01 -0.97
CA ALA A 307 0.49 -11.86 -0.46
C ALA A 307 0.61 -10.96 0.78
N TYR A 308 -0.35 -10.07 1.00
CA TYR A 308 -0.41 -9.14 2.13
C TYR A 308 -1.30 -9.66 3.26
N SER A 309 -2.38 -10.37 2.93
CA SER A 309 -3.35 -10.93 3.88
C SER A 309 -2.80 -12.05 4.76
N PHE A 310 -1.67 -12.66 4.35
CA PHE A 310 -0.97 -13.72 5.09
C PHE A 310 0.46 -13.31 5.47
N TYR A 311 0.71 -11.99 5.50
CA TYR A 311 2.04 -11.43 5.65
C TYR A 311 2.40 -11.22 7.13
N SER A 312 3.49 -11.84 7.58
CA SER A 312 3.89 -11.80 9.00
C SER A 312 4.93 -10.72 9.32
N ALA A 313 5.46 -10.03 8.31
CA ALA A 313 6.44 -8.98 8.54
C ALA A 313 5.87 -7.79 9.30
N ARG A 314 6.74 -7.15 10.09
CA ARG A 314 6.48 -5.93 10.85
C ARG A 314 7.60 -4.94 10.52
N PHE A 315 7.23 -3.71 10.21
CA PHE A 315 8.19 -2.71 9.75
C PHE A 315 8.70 -1.91 10.94
N ASP A 316 9.99 -2.04 11.20
CA ASP A 316 10.69 -1.22 12.17
C ASP A 316 10.69 0.24 11.72
N ASN A 317 10.35 1.15 12.63
CA ASN A 317 10.32 2.58 12.35
C ASN A 317 11.24 3.37 13.28
N SER A 318 12.31 2.73 13.79
CA SER A 318 13.19 3.33 14.81
C SER A 318 13.79 4.66 14.37
N ASN A 319 14.25 4.80 13.12
CA ASN A 319 14.75 6.07 12.60
C ASN A 319 13.66 7.15 12.61
N THR A 320 12.41 6.79 12.28
CA THR A 320 11.26 7.70 12.30
C THR A 320 10.92 8.13 13.73
N GLU A 321 10.98 7.22 14.71
CA GLU A 321 10.82 7.53 16.13
C GLU A 321 11.97 8.42 16.62
N ASP A 322 13.23 8.06 16.37
CA ASP A 322 14.41 8.85 16.73
C ASP A 322 14.34 10.27 16.14
N GLN A 323 13.81 10.40 14.93
CA GLN A 323 13.60 11.70 14.31
C GLN A 323 12.60 12.55 15.09
N MET A 324 11.50 11.96 15.54
CA MET A 324 10.48 12.62 16.36
C MET A 324 11.01 12.91 17.77
N GLU A 325 11.81 12.04 18.37
CA GLU A 325 12.42 12.25 19.69
C GLU A 325 13.40 13.43 19.70
N CYS A 326 14.07 13.69 18.57
CA CYS A 326 14.96 14.83 18.41
C CYS A 326 14.24 16.19 18.29
N MET A 327 12.90 16.20 18.19
CA MET A 327 12.11 17.42 18.03
C MET A 327 11.75 18.05 19.38
N SER A 328 11.60 19.37 19.38
CA SER A 328 10.91 20.08 20.46
C SER A 328 9.43 19.69 20.55
N GLU A 329 8.79 19.93 21.70
CA GLU A 329 7.36 19.66 21.87
C GLU A 329 6.47 20.49 20.92
N GLU A 330 6.92 21.70 20.56
CA GLU A 330 6.28 22.54 19.53
C GLU A 330 6.33 21.86 18.16
N GLU A 331 7.51 21.45 17.71
CA GLU A 331 7.68 20.73 16.43
C GLU A 331 6.91 19.41 16.40
N LYS A 332 6.86 18.66 17.51
CA LYS A 332 6.04 17.44 17.61
C LYS A 332 4.55 17.75 17.42
N GLY A 333 4.06 18.86 17.98
CA GLY A 333 2.68 19.32 17.81
C GLY A 333 2.37 19.75 16.37
N ASP A 334 3.31 20.46 15.75
CA ASP A 334 3.19 20.98 14.38
C ASP A 334 3.25 19.85 13.34
N PHE A 335 4.27 18.99 13.39
CA PHE A 335 4.39 17.89 12.44
C PHE A 335 3.46 16.71 12.77
N GLY A 336 3.26 16.33 14.03
CA GLY A 336 2.19 15.40 14.43
C GLY A 336 2.10 14.07 13.68
N PHE A 337 3.20 13.36 13.43
CA PHE A 337 3.22 12.05 12.73
C PHE A 337 3.43 10.84 13.66
N ASN A 338 3.07 10.96 14.94
CA ASN A 338 3.15 9.86 15.89
C ASN A 338 2.05 8.81 15.64
N VAL A 339 2.40 7.71 14.97
CA VAL A 339 1.47 6.62 14.67
C VAL A 339 0.95 5.87 15.91
N ARG A 340 1.62 5.95 17.08
CA ARG A 340 1.12 5.37 18.34
C ARG A 340 -0.11 6.07 18.89
N SER A 341 -0.32 7.32 18.48
CA SER A 341 -1.47 8.11 18.92
C SER A 341 -2.77 7.76 18.21
N ILE A 342 -2.71 6.93 17.16
CA ILE A 342 -3.88 6.56 16.38
C ILE A 342 -4.75 5.59 17.20
N ASP A 343 -5.95 6.04 17.56
CA ASP A 343 -7.03 5.13 17.95
C ASP A 343 -7.59 4.50 16.66
N TRP A 344 -7.20 3.25 16.40
CA TRP A 344 -7.63 2.55 15.18
C TRP A 344 -9.14 2.43 15.05
N LYS A 345 -9.85 2.20 16.17
CA LYS A 345 -11.30 2.01 16.15
C LYS A 345 -11.99 3.30 15.76
N ASP A 346 -11.60 4.41 16.38
CA ASP A 346 -12.12 5.74 16.03
C ASP A 346 -11.74 6.13 14.61
N TYR A 347 -10.47 5.98 14.24
CA TYR A 347 -9.99 6.33 12.91
C TYR A 347 -10.74 5.56 11.81
N ILE A 348 -10.92 4.25 11.93
CA ILE A 348 -11.63 3.46 10.92
C ILE A 348 -13.11 3.86 10.88
N LYS A 349 -13.78 3.86 12.03
CA LYS A 349 -15.24 4.00 12.12
C LYS A 349 -15.72 5.43 11.86
N ASN A 350 -15.02 6.42 12.39
CA ASN A 350 -15.51 7.81 12.45
C ASN A 350 -14.74 8.75 11.52
N VAL A 351 -13.56 8.36 11.02
CA VAL A 351 -12.75 9.20 10.14
C VAL A 351 -12.66 8.62 8.73
N HIS A 352 -12.08 7.44 8.58
CA HIS A 352 -11.73 6.85 7.31
C HIS A 352 -12.96 6.41 6.51
N ILE A 353 -13.82 5.53 7.03
CA ILE A 353 -15.00 5.07 6.28
C ILE A 353 -15.94 6.25 5.92
N PRO A 354 -16.26 7.19 6.83
CA PRO A 354 -16.99 8.40 6.46
C PRO A 354 -16.30 9.22 5.36
N GLY A 355 -14.97 9.34 5.42
CA GLY A 355 -14.16 10.00 4.40
C GLY A 355 -14.27 9.35 3.03
N VAL A 356 -14.12 8.02 2.96
CA VAL A 356 -14.30 7.19 1.75
C VAL A 356 -15.69 7.42 1.17
N ARG A 357 -16.75 7.40 1.99
CA ARG A 357 -18.14 7.64 1.53
C ARG A 357 -18.32 9.05 0.99
N ARG A 358 -17.81 10.07 1.71
CA ARG A 358 -17.91 11.47 1.30
C ARG A 358 -17.19 11.75 -0.01
N HIS A 359 -15.96 11.27 -0.15
CA HIS A 359 -15.08 11.65 -1.26
C HIS A 359 -15.17 10.73 -2.47
N LEU A 360 -15.43 9.43 -2.27
CA LEU A 360 -15.48 8.45 -3.36
C LEU A 360 -16.91 8.12 -3.79
N MET A 361 -17.82 7.96 -2.83
CA MET A 361 -19.23 7.68 -3.14
C MET A 361 -20.04 8.96 -3.37
N LYS A 362 -19.52 10.12 -2.98
CA LYS A 362 -20.22 11.42 -3.00
C LYS A 362 -21.52 11.39 -2.19
N GLU A 363 -21.60 10.52 -1.19
CA GLU A 363 -22.71 10.53 -0.24
C GLU A 363 -22.59 11.79 0.61
N ARG A 364 -23.66 12.60 0.68
CA ARG A 364 -23.71 13.72 1.61
C ARG A 364 -23.71 13.14 3.01
N THR A 365 -22.72 13.48 3.83
CA THR A 365 -22.79 13.27 5.27
C THR A 365 -24.06 13.94 5.78
N MET A 366 -24.93 13.17 6.45
CA MET A 366 -26.07 13.73 7.17
C MET A 366 -25.52 14.77 8.16
N PRO A 367 -26.09 15.98 8.24
CA PRO A 367 -25.64 16.96 9.22
C PRO A 367 -25.75 16.36 10.62
N GLU A 368 -24.72 16.58 11.44
CA GLU A 368 -24.72 16.23 12.85
C GLU A 368 -26.03 16.73 13.48
N ILE A 369 -26.77 15.81 14.09
CA ILE A 369 -27.91 16.18 14.92
C ILE A 369 -27.29 16.88 16.12
N ASN A 370 -27.33 18.22 16.13
CA ASN A 370 -27.05 19.02 17.32
C ASN A 370 -27.94 18.51 18.46
N GLN A 371 -27.37 17.69 19.34
CA GLN A 371 -27.90 17.46 20.67
C GLN A 371 -27.63 18.72 21.49
N ASN A 372 -28.42 19.76 21.27
CA ASN A 372 -28.60 20.88 22.18
C ASN A 372 -29.88 21.62 21.79
N SER A 373 -31.02 21.02 22.15
CA SER A 373 -32.28 21.73 22.40
C SER A 373 -33.13 20.83 23.29
N GLY A 374 -33.08 21.08 24.60
CA GLY A 374 -33.79 20.35 25.65
C GLY A 374 -33.29 20.79 27.01
#